data_AF-A0A3A2ZEX4-F1
#
_entry.id   AF-A0A3A2ZEX4-F1
#
_cell.length_a   1.000
_cell.length_b   1.000
_cell.length_c   1.000
_cell.angle_alpha   90.00
_cell.angle_beta   90.00
_cell.angle_gamma   90.00
#
_symmetry.space_group_name_H-M   'P 1'
#
loop_
_entity.id
_entity.type
_entity.pdbx_description
1 polymer ?
#
loop_
_entity_poly.entity_id
_entity_poly.type
_entity_poly.pdbx_seq_one_letter_code
_entity_poly.pdbx_strand_id
1 'polypeptide(L)'
;MRNSKTGLMALASMLVGLVLPASSSSVLKPKPVTETAIPKFVLDYAPLVWLFSQERYNPSDLASQLVHTTPMVNWKPIPGAPNPATLNNLDLLNSLGNTSVYLTSKEGINANPAPVWLQGVKPDEKGETKDAVSSVIITRNHDNGVVDAFYFYFYA
;
A
#
# COMPACT_ATOMS: atom_id res chain seq x y z
N MET A 1 50.19 -3.85 -51.54
CA MET A 1 49.62 -5.03 -50.85
C MET A 1 49.89 -4.87 -49.37
N ARG A 2 49.03 -4.21 -48.58
CA ARG A 2 47.74 -4.67 -48.02
C ARG A 2 47.85 -6.00 -47.26
N ASN A 3 47.61 -5.89 -45.95
CA ASN A 3 47.02 -6.84 -44.98
C ASN A 3 47.96 -7.07 -43.78
N SER A 4 47.79 -6.38 -42.65
CA SER A 4 46.69 -6.45 -41.65
C SER A 4 47.17 -7.26 -40.45
N LYS A 5 47.61 -6.56 -39.40
CA LYS A 5 47.82 -7.10 -38.04
C LYS A 5 46.46 -7.21 -37.37
N THR A 6 46.09 -8.38 -36.85
CA THR A 6 44.84 -8.55 -36.09
C THR A 6 45.04 -9.46 -34.88
N GLY A 7 44.57 -8.97 -33.72
CA GLY A 7 44.23 -9.69 -32.48
C GLY A 7 45.42 -10.06 -31.59
N LEU A 8 45.42 -9.83 -30.28
CA LEU A 8 44.30 -9.85 -29.34
C LEU A 8 44.69 -9.02 -28.10
N MET A 9 44.08 -7.85 -27.89
CA MET A 9 44.09 -7.18 -26.59
C MET A 9 42.84 -7.61 -25.83
N ALA A 10 43.02 -8.43 -24.80
CA ALA A 10 41.96 -8.73 -23.84
C ALA A 10 41.75 -7.50 -22.95
N LEU A 11 40.65 -6.78 -23.17
CA LEU A 11 40.14 -5.77 -22.25
C LEU A 11 39.34 -6.48 -21.15
N ALA A 12 39.90 -6.55 -19.96
CA ALA A 12 39.18 -6.96 -18.76
C ALA A 12 38.24 -5.83 -18.33
N SER A 13 36.94 -5.97 -18.59
CA SER A 13 35.91 -5.11 -17.99
C SER A 13 35.74 -5.49 -16.52
N MET A 14 36.30 -4.68 -15.63
CA MET A 14 36.07 -4.77 -14.20
C MET A 14 34.81 -3.97 -13.86
N LEU A 15 33.66 -4.66 -13.77
CA LEU A 15 32.42 -4.05 -13.30
C LEU A 15 32.50 -3.93 -11.76
N VAL A 16 32.82 -2.74 -11.26
CA VAL A 16 32.70 -2.43 -9.83
C VAL A 16 31.22 -2.16 -9.55
N GLY A 17 30.52 -3.17 -9.03
CA GLY A 17 29.16 -3.02 -8.53
C GLY A 17 29.16 -2.21 -7.23
N LEU A 18 28.70 -0.96 -7.29
CA LEU A 18 28.39 -0.16 -6.10
C LEU A 18 27.16 -0.78 -5.41
N VAL A 19 27.38 -1.57 -4.38
CA VAL A 19 26.31 -2.06 -3.50
C VAL A 19 25.90 -0.90 -2.61
N LEU A 20 24.77 -0.26 -2.92
CA LEU A 20 24.11 0.66 -2.00
C LEU A 20 23.56 -0.16 -0.83
N PRO A 21 23.87 0.18 0.44
CA PRO A 21 23.26 -0.49 1.57
C PRO A 21 21.75 -0.19 1.55
N ALA A 22 20.95 -1.23 1.37
CA ALA A 22 19.51 -1.15 1.58
C ALA A 22 19.28 -0.66 3.02
N SER A 23 18.71 0.53 3.16
CA SER A 23 18.32 1.04 4.47
C SER A 23 17.16 0.18 4.96
N SER A 24 17.42 -0.68 5.95
CA SER A 24 16.36 -1.41 6.63
C SER A 24 15.49 -0.42 7.38
N SER A 25 14.37 -0.03 6.78
CA SER A 25 13.29 0.67 7.48
C SER A 25 12.87 -0.22 8.63
N SER A 26 13.18 0.16 9.87
CA SER A 26 12.66 -0.51 11.05
C SER A 26 11.15 -0.37 11.01
N VAL A 27 10.45 -1.43 10.61
CA VAL A 27 9.00 -1.51 10.70
C VAL A 27 8.69 -1.42 12.19
N LEU A 28 8.19 -0.27 12.63
CA LEU A 28 7.70 -0.11 13.99
C LEU A 28 6.62 -1.17 14.19
N LYS A 29 6.81 -2.05 15.18
CA LYS A 29 5.78 -3.00 15.57
C LYS A 29 4.55 -2.17 16.00
N PRO A 30 3.35 -2.44 15.44
CA PRO A 30 2.16 -1.71 15.83
C PRO A 30 1.98 -1.80 17.35
N LYS A 31 1.79 -0.65 17.98
CA LYS A 31 1.45 -0.59 19.40
C LYS A 31 0.08 -1.26 19.59
N PRO A 32 -0.15 -2.09 20.63
CA PRO A 32 -1.47 -2.61 20.92
C PRO A 32 -2.50 -1.48 20.98
N VAL A 33 -3.68 -1.67 20.38
CA VAL A 33 -4.73 -0.65 20.32
C VAL A 33 -5.15 -0.19 21.72
N THR A 34 -5.05 -1.07 22.72
CA THR A 34 -5.29 -0.80 24.14
C THR A 34 -4.34 0.22 24.77
N GLU A 35 -3.20 0.51 24.13
CA GLU A 35 -2.23 1.50 24.59
C GLU A 35 -2.27 2.80 23.77
N THR A 36 -3.26 2.95 22.90
CA THR A 36 -3.46 4.18 22.11
C THR A 36 -4.22 5.23 22.91
N ALA A 37 -4.21 6.49 22.45
CA ALA A 37 -5.00 7.57 23.02
C ALA A 37 -6.51 7.47 22.66
N ILE A 38 -6.93 6.39 22.01
CA ILE A 38 -8.32 6.20 21.57
C ILE A 38 -9.20 5.98 22.82
N PRO A 39 -10.27 6.77 23.00
CA PRO A 39 -11.19 6.57 24.11
C PRO A 39 -11.80 5.16 24.08
N LYS A 40 -11.89 4.50 25.24
CA LYS A 40 -12.35 3.11 25.33
C LYS A 40 -13.71 2.86 24.66
N PHE A 41 -14.65 3.81 24.76
CA PHE A 41 -15.98 3.66 24.16
C PHE A 41 -15.94 3.54 22.62
N VAL A 42 -14.91 4.09 21.95
CA VAL A 42 -14.71 3.93 20.51
C VAL A 42 -14.43 2.47 20.15
N LEU A 43 -13.70 1.76 21.01
CA LEU A 43 -13.43 0.33 20.80
C LEU A 43 -14.65 -0.52 21.21
N ASP A 44 -15.30 -0.18 22.31
CA ASP A 44 -16.45 -0.94 22.82
C ASP A 44 -17.67 -0.89 21.91
N TYR A 45 -17.85 0.23 21.18
CA TYR A 45 -18.96 0.42 20.24
C TYR A 45 -18.51 0.40 18.77
N ALA A 46 -17.32 -0.14 18.48
CA ALA A 46 -16.87 -0.32 17.11
C ALA A 46 -17.84 -1.25 16.34
N PRO A 47 -18.19 -0.95 15.08
CA PRO A 47 -19.05 -1.81 14.29
C PRO A 47 -18.46 -3.21 14.10
N LEU A 48 -19.32 -4.22 14.21
CA LEU A 48 -18.98 -5.59 13.86
C LEU A 48 -19.26 -5.83 12.37
N VAL A 49 -18.30 -6.45 11.68
CA VAL A 49 -18.44 -6.82 10.28
C VAL A 49 -18.57 -8.34 10.19
N TRP A 50 -19.65 -8.81 9.57
CA TRP A 50 -19.91 -10.22 9.37
C TRP A 50 -19.61 -10.63 7.92
N LEU A 51 -18.63 -11.50 7.73
CA LEU A 51 -18.31 -12.02 6.40
C LEU A 51 -19.21 -13.19 6.04
N PHE A 52 -19.63 -13.23 4.77
CA PHE A 52 -20.29 -14.40 4.23
C PHE A 52 -19.32 -15.58 4.20
N SER A 53 -19.78 -16.79 4.54
CA SER A 53 -18.90 -17.96 4.64
C SER A 53 -18.25 -18.35 3.31
N GLN A 54 -18.85 -17.95 2.19
CA GLN A 54 -18.32 -18.15 0.83
C GLN A 54 -17.75 -16.86 0.24
N GLU A 55 -17.38 -15.89 1.07
CA GLU A 55 -16.72 -14.66 0.64
C GLU A 55 -15.44 -14.99 -0.15
N ARG A 56 -15.32 -14.37 -1.33
CA ARG A 56 -14.16 -14.49 -2.22
C ARG A 56 -13.26 -13.26 -2.12
N TYR A 57 -13.84 -12.11 -1.78
CA TYR A 57 -13.19 -10.81 -1.66
C TYR A 57 -13.03 -10.48 -0.17
N ASN A 58 -11.89 -10.88 0.42
CA ASN A 58 -11.67 -10.76 1.86
C ASN A 58 -11.13 -9.36 2.21
N PRO A 59 -11.11 -8.98 3.50
CA PRO A 59 -10.40 -7.78 3.92
C PRO A 59 -8.94 -7.84 3.46
N SER A 60 -8.34 -6.70 3.16
CA SER A 60 -7.01 -6.61 2.54
C SER A 60 -6.15 -5.59 3.25
N ASP A 61 -4.84 -5.79 3.17
CA ASP A 61 -3.88 -4.84 3.71
C ASP A 61 -3.95 -3.50 2.94
N LEU A 62 -4.12 -2.40 3.68
CA LEU A 62 -4.22 -1.06 3.11
C LEU A 62 -3.02 -0.70 2.20
N ALA A 63 -1.80 -1.03 2.61
CA ALA A 63 -0.61 -0.70 1.81
C ALA A 63 -0.56 -1.51 0.51
N SER A 64 -1.08 -2.75 0.52
CA SER A 64 -1.15 -3.59 -0.67
C SER A 64 -2.02 -2.97 -1.76
N GLN A 65 -3.12 -2.28 -1.44
CA GLN A 65 -3.92 -1.58 -2.44
C GLN A 65 -3.11 -0.51 -3.22
N LEU A 66 -2.16 0.16 -2.56
CA LEU A 66 -1.33 1.19 -3.20
C LEU A 66 -0.35 0.58 -4.22
N VAL A 67 0.14 -0.63 -3.97
CA VAL A 67 1.01 -1.35 -4.91
C VAL A 67 0.28 -1.65 -6.22
N HIS A 68 -1.04 -1.83 -6.16
CA HIS A 68 -1.88 -2.16 -7.32
C HIS A 68 -2.59 -0.95 -7.93
N THR A 69 -2.23 0.28 -7.56
CA THR A 69 -2.83 1.49 -8.13
C THR A 69 -1.80 2.45 -8.73
N THR A 70 -2.27 3.32 -9.62
CA THR A 70 -1.52 4.39 -10.28
C THR A 70 -2.25 5.71 -10.02
N PRO A 71 -1.58 6.76 -9.50
CA PRO A 71 -2.15 8.09 -9.40
C PRO A 71 -2.46 8.69 -10.79
N MET A 72 -3.68 9.20 -10.96
CA MET A 72 -4.15 9.78 -12.22
C MET A 72 -4.87 11.11 -12.00
N VAL A 73 -4.85 11.92 -13.05
CA VAL A 73 -5.70 13.11 -13.25
C VAL A 73 -6.26 13.02 -14.67
N ASN A 74 -7.55 13.29 -14.85
CA ASN A 74 -8.21 13.24 -16.17
C ASN A 74 -7.90 11.96 -16.95
N TRP A 75 -7.93 10.81 -16.27
CA TRP A 75 -7.69 9.47 -16.83
C TRP A 75 -6.27 9.23 -17.37
N LYS A 76 -5.30 10.06 -16.99
CA LYS A 76 -3.90 9.92 -17.38
C LYS A 76 -3.00 9.79 -16.14
N PRO A 77 -2.01 8.88 -16.16
CA PRO A 77 -0.98 8.84 -15.14
C PRO A 77 -0.29 10.19 -14.99
N ILE A 78 -0.03 10.60 -13.74
CA ILE A 78 0.62 11.88 -13.45
C ILE A 78 2.14 11.72 -13.58
N PRO A 79 2.83 12.44 -14.48
CA PRO A 79 4.28 12.44 -14.54
C PRO A 79 4.90 12.94 -13.22
N GLY A 80 5.91 12.24 -12.71
CA GLY A 80 6.58 12.61 -11.46
C GLY A 80 5.85 12.20 -10.19
N ALA A 81 4.72 11.49 -10.29
CA ALA A 81 4.08 10.88 -9.12
C ALA A 81 4.99 9.83 -8.46
N PRO A 82 4.90 9.65 -7.12
CA PRO A 82 5.63 8.61 -6.42
C PRO A 82 5.37 7.23 -7.03
N ASN A 83 6.43 6.48 -7.29
CA ASN A 83 6.35 5.11 -7.77
C ASN A 83 7.41 4.23 -7.07
N PRO A 84 7.00 3.32 -6.17
CA PRO A 84 5.62 3.04 -5.78
C PRO A 84 5.01 4.16 -4.92
N ALA A 85 3.69 4.31 -5.01
CA ALA A 85 2.92 5.04 -4.00
C ALA A 85 2.90 4.21 -2.71
N THR A 86 3.11 4.85 -1.57
CA THR A 86 3.18 4.22 -0.24
C THR A 86 2.46 5.10 0.77
N LEU A 87 2.05 4.54 1.91
CA LEU A 87 1.37 5.30 2.97
C LEU A 87 2.19 6.49 3.49
N ASN A 88 3.52 6.47 3.32
CA ASN A 88 4.41 7.54 3.76
C ASN A 88 4.66 8.63 2.71
N ASN A 89 4.10 8.51 1.50
CA ASN A 89 4.36 9.47 0.41
C ASN A 89 3.09 9.90 -0.35
N LEU A 90 1.90 9.48 0.10
CA LEU A 90 0.63 9.86 -0.53
C LEU A 90 0.37 11.38 -0.44
N ASP A 91 0.91 12.04 0.58
CA ASP A 91 0.83 13.49 0.75
C ASP A 91 1.50 14.27 -0.38
N LEU A 92 2.53 13.69 -1.02
CA LEU A 92 3.21 14.30 -2.17
C LEU A 92 2.26 14.50 -3.35
N LEU A 93 1.19 13.71 -3.46
CA LEU A 93 0.18 13.85 -4.50
C LEU A 93 -0.57 15.19 -4.42
N ASN A 94 -0.67 15.80 -3.22
CA ASN A 94 -1.31 17.10 -3.03
C ASN A 94 -0.64 18.23 -3.83
N SER A 95 0.63 18.05 -4.20
CA SER A 95 1.40 19.04 -4.98
C SER A 95 1.37 18.78 -6.49
N LEU A 96 0.85 17.64 -6.95
CA LEU A 96 1.01 17.17 -8.33
C LEU A 96 -0.24 17.31 -9.20
N GLY A 97 -1.40 17.55 -8.60
CA GLY A 97 -2.61 17.88 -9.32
C GLY A 97 -3.13 19.22 -8.84
N ASN A 98 -3.12 20.24 -9.70
CA ASN A 98 -3.93 21.45 -9.51
C ASN A 98 -5.47 21.15 -9.52
N THR A 99 -5.84 19.87 -9.44
CA THR A 99 -7.14 19.23 -9.63
C THR A 99 -7.20 17.96 -8.77
N SER A 100 -8.39 17.39 -8.55
CA SER A 100 -8.58 16.15 -7.79
C SER A 100 -7.79 14.95 -8.35
N VAL A 101 -6.66 14.62 -7.74
CA VAL A 101 -5.88 13.39 -7.98
C VAL A 101 -6.68 12.19 -7.44
N TYR A 102 -6.68 11.08 -8.18
CA TYR A 102 -7.29 9.83 -7.72
C TYR A 102 -6.40 8.63 -8.05
N LEU A 103 -6.51 7.57 -7.25
CA LEU A 103 -5.81 6.31 -7.46
C LEU A 103 -6.64 5.40 -8.35
N THR A 104 -6.03 4.87 -9.41
CA THR A 104 -6.69 3.97 -10.37
C THR A 104 -6.03 2.61 -10.34
N SER A 105 -6.81 1.54 -10.24
CA SER A 105 -6.27 0.17 -10.27
C SER A 105 -5.48 -0.10 -11.56
N LYS A 106 -4.35 -0.79 -11.44
CA LYS A 106 -3.53 -1.26 -12.56
C LYS A 106 -4.20 -2.42 -13.30
N GLU A 107 -5.02 -3.20 -12.59
CA GLU A 107 -5.67 -4.40 -13.09
C GLU A 107 -7.18 -4.33 -12.83
N GLY A 108 -7.99 -4.78 -13.80
CA GLY A 108 -9.43 -4.85 -13.66
C GLY A 108 -9.90 -6.16 -13.04
N ILE A 109 -11.11 -6.15 -12.47
CA ILE A 109 -11.78 -7.35 -11.92
C ILE A 109 -12.01 -8.45 -12.98
N ASN A 110 -12.02 -8.08 -14.26
CA ASN A 110 -12.21 -8.95 -15.42
C ASN A 110 -10.89 -9.43 -16.05
N ALA A 111 -9.74 -9.13 -15.46
CA ALA A 111 -8.45 -9.61 -15.98
C ALA A 111 -8.37 -11.14 -15.94
N ASN A 112 -7.62 -11.72 -16.89
CA ASN A 112 -7.42 -13.16 -17.01
C ASN A 112 -5.91 -13.46 -17.18
N PRO A 113 -5.25 -14.12 -16.21
CA PRO A 113 -5.83 -14.67 -14.98
C PRO A 113 -6.34 -13.59 -14.02
N ALA A 114 -7.27 -13.96 -13.13
CA ALA A 114 -7.78 -13.06 -12.12
C ALA A 114 -6.66 -12.61 -11.17
N PRO A 115 -6.53 -11.30 -10.86
CA PRO A 115 -5.47 -10.81 -9.99
C PRO A 115 -5.62 -11.38 -8.57
N VAL A 116 -4.57 -12.04 -8.07
CA VAL A 116 -4.60 -12.71 -6.76
C VAL A 116 -4.80 -11.72 -5.60
N TRP A 117 -4.31 -10.48 -5.75
CA TRP A 117 -4.44 -9.46 -4.71
C TRP A 117 -5.89 -9.05 -4.45
N LEU A 118 -6.80 -9.22 -5.42
CA LEU A 118 -8.26 -9.05 -5.28
C LEU A 118 -8.92 -10.19 -4.48
N GLN A 119 -8.17 -11.05 -3.80
CA GLN A 119 -8.76 -12.03 -2.87
C GLN A 119 -8.56 -11.61 -1.42
N GLY A 120 -7.77 -10.57 -1.17
CA GLY A 120 -7.42 -10.09 0.16
C GLY A 120 -6.74 -11.15 1.02
N VAL A 121 -6.90 -10.99 2.33
CA VAL A 121 -6.39 -11.89 3.36
C VAL A 121 -7.57 -12.48 4.12
N LYS A 122 -7.76 -13.79 3.97
CA LYS A 122 -8.83 -14.51 4.66
C LYS A 122 -8.62 -14.46 6.18
N PRO A 123 -9.62 -14.03 6.98
CA PRO A 123 -9.53 -14.10 8.42
C PRO A 123 -9.40 -15.55 8.91
N ASP A 124 -8.67 -15.76 9.99
CA ASP A 124 -8.55 -17.05 10.63
C ASP A 124 -9.77 -17.40 11.50
N GLU A 125 -9.72 -18.52 12.23
CA GLU A 125 -10.81 -18.97 13.11
C GLU A 125 -11.17 -17.98 14.22
N LYS A 126 -10.29 -17.02 14.53
CA LYS A 126 -10.52 -15.94 15.51
C LYS A 126 -11.01 -14.65 14.84
N GLY A 127 -11.15 -14.64 13.52
CA GLY A 127 -11.48 -13.45 12.74
C GLY A 127 -10.29 -12.52 12.48
N GLU A 128 -9.05 -12.98 12.70
CA GLU A 128 -7.85 -12.15 12.52
C GLU A 128 -7.33 -12.26 11.08
N THR A 129 -7.09 -11.12 10.43
CA THR A 129 -6.33 -11.05 9.17
C THR A 129 -4.84 -10.90 9.49
N LYS A 130 -4.15 -12.02 9.67
CA LYS A 130 -2.72 -12.03 10.03
C LYS A 130 -1.89 -11.28 9.01
N ASP A 131 -0.95 -10.48 9.51
CA ASP A 131 0.02 -9.69 8.73
C ASP A 131 -0.60 -8.65 7.77
N ALA A 132 -1.88 -8.29 7.97
CA ALA A 132 -2.58 -7.28 7.18
C ALA A 132 -3.22 -6.20 8.04
N VAL A 133 -3.02 -4.93 7.66
CA VAL A 133 -3.75 -3.80 8.23
C VAL A 133 -5.05 -3.62 7.45
N SER A 134 -6.07 -4.38 7.84
CA SER A 134 -7.36 -4.45 7.16
C SER A 134 -8.38 -3.39 7.61
N SER A 135 -8.08 -2.66 8.68
CA SER A 135 -8.93 -1.58 9.18
C SER A 135 -8.14 -0.45 9.83
N VAL A 136 -8.72 0.74 9.82
CA VAL A 136 -8.17 1.95 10.46
C VAL A 136 -9.28 2.66 11.20
N ILE A 137 -8.98 3.11 12.43
CA ILE A 137 -9.85 3.97 13.21
C ILE A 137 -9.25 5.38 13.22
N ILE A 138 -10.04 6.37 12.80
CA ILE A 138 -9.67 7.78 12.87
C ILE A 138 -10.58 8.44 13.89
N THR A 139 -9.99 9.17 14.84
CA THR A 139 -10.75 9.94 15.84
C THR A 139 -10.47 11.43 15.69
N ARG A 140 -11.50 12.25 15.91
CA ARG A 140 -11.39 13.71 16.00
C ARG A 140 -12.02 14.17 17.31
N ASN A 141 -11.21 14.70 18.21
CA ASN A 141 -11.69 15.37 19.41
C ASN A 141 -12.07 16.83 19.09
N HIS A 142 -13.18 17.31 19.64
CA HIS A 142 -13.68 18.68 19.51
C HIS A 142 -13.45 19.54 20.77
N ASP A 143 -12.67 19.04 21.74
CA ASP A 143 -12.26 19.75 22.98
C ASP A 143 -13.42 20.18 23.91
N ASN A 144 -14.62 19.68 23.65
CA ASN A 144 -15.84 19.91 24.44
C ASN A 144 -16.45 18.61 24.99
N GLY A 145 -15.66 17.53 24.98
CA GLY A 145 -16.11 16.18 25.35
C GLY A 145 -16.79 15.40 24.22
N VAL A 146 -16.90 15.97 23.01
CA VAL A 146 -17.39 15.27 21.81
C VAL A 146 -16.22 14.74 21.00
N VAL A 147 -16.32 13.48 20.58
CA VAL A 147 -15.34 12.82 19.71
C VAL A 147 -16.08 12.16 18.56
N ASP A 148 -15.65 12.47 17.32
CA ASP A 148 -16.05 11.71 16.15
C ASP A 148 -15.12 10.51 15.98
N ALA A 149 -15.67 9.34 15.70
CA ALA A 149 -14.91 8.14 15.38
C ALA A 149 -15.35 7.58 14.03
N PHE A 150 -14.38 7.38 13.14
CA PHE A 150 -14.57 6.84 11.80
C PHE A 150 -13.87 5.50 11.70
N TYR A 151 -14.59 4.48 11.24
CA TYR A 151 -14.09 3.12 11.08
C TYR A 151 -14.00 2.82 9.59
N PHE A 152 -12.78 2.58 9.11
CA PHE A 152 -12.52 2.23 7.73
C PHE A 152 -12.10 0.77 7.66
N TYR A 153 -12.64 0.06 6.67
CA TYR A 153 -12.30 -1.33 6.37
C TYR A 153 -11.84 -1.39 4.93
N PHE A 154 -10.76 -2.13 4.69
CA PHE A 154 -10.16 -2.27 3.37
C PHE A 154 -10.41 -3.69 2.88
N TYR A 155 -10.90 -3.80 1.65
CA TYR A 155 -11.19 -5.05 0.95
C TYR A 155 -10.47 -5.06 -0.39
N ALA A 156 -10.29 -6.24 -0.96
CA ALA A 156 -9.81 -6.40 -2.32
C ALA A 156 -10.66 -7.43 -3.04
#